data_AF-A0AAE3XQX1-F1
#
_entry.id   AF-A0AAE3XQX1-F1
#
_cell.length_a   1.000
_cell.length_b   1.000
_cell.length_c   1.000
_cell.angle_alpha   90.00
_cell.angle_beta   90.00
_cell.angle_gamma   90.00
#
_symmetry.space_group_name_H-M   'P 1'
#
loop_
_entity.id
_entity.type
_entity.pdbx_description
1 polymer ?
#
loop_
_entity_poly.entity_id
_entity_poly.type
_entity_poly.pdbx_seq_one_letter_code
_entity_poly.pdbx_strand_id
1 'polypeptide(L)'
;MKKLIFIFFIIIKSGFLFATAQEPDFLHYNGQKLTLSTGWGHPSPLQTYYSQNNIEYPFTMLHTANYRGHIAIWEVLENKLFLKEIQIEKVNYKPEKYKIKSISDSLSFKDKVFADWFTGVIIGEIRNKQNYWKVEKSIYFYVKYGQVIDIQEISDKDFKKIETISEKDTADYELMAKYSMLYLNNNYISYYFRINGNDTITINTKGGYLDGNSGLSPVLSYFENDHMKWPYNWENFEKSGAPFCTWSIENDSLLLTNIELHTGTGFYSIDKYSVDLVDIFPNRIIDNKVFGDWVSGIFIVRHGENKEDEKLPGYIRFKTSEFTYIRLKDGILLENYTVPANFDFENSPASTHEGLKKILDELNKTTTHNN
;
A
#
# COMPACT_ATOMS: atom_id res chain seq x y z
N MET A 1 -3.48 43.28 -28.34
CA MET A 1 -4.29 42.26 -29.05
C MET A 1 -3.55 40.95 -29.34
N LYS A 2 -2.36 40.94 -29.99
CA LYS A 2 -1.65 39.67 -30.31
C LYS A 2 -1.30 38.78 -29.09
N LYS A 3 -0.96 39.37 -27.93
CA LYS A 3 -0.69 38.63 -26.68
C LYS A 3 -1.94 37.96 -26.07
N LEU A 4 -3.12 38.57 -26.23
CA LEU A 4 -4.40 38.07 -25.72
C LEU A 4 -4.90 36.86 -26.53
N ILE A 5 -4.67 36.86 -27.85
CA ILE A 5 -5.00 35.73 -28.74
C ILE A 5 -4.11 34.52 -28.40
N PHE A 6 -2.84 34.75 -28.07
CA PHE A 6 -1.91 33.67 -27.70
C PHE A 6 -2.29 33.00 -26.36
N ILE A 7 -2.70 33.80 -25.36
CA ILE A 7 -3.20 33.28 -24.07
C ILE A 7 -4.49 32.46 -24.26
N PHE A 8 -5.41 32.93 -25.11
CA PHE A 8 -6.64 32.20 -25.43
C PHE A 8 -6.39 30.85 -26.12
N PHE A 9 -5.39 30.78 -27.01
CA PHE A 9 -4.97 29.52 -27.65
C PHE A 9 -4.34 28.52 -26.67
N ILE A 10 -3.60 29.00 -25.67
CA ILE A 10 -3.01 28.14 -24.63
C ILE A 10 -4.11 27.54 -23.74
N ILE A 11 -5.11 28.34 -23.33
CA ILE A 11 -6.22 27.90 -22.48
C ILE A 11 -7.09 26.83 -23.17
N ILE A 12 -7.33 26.97 -24.49
CA ILE A 12 -8.08 25.96 -25.26
C ILE A 12 -7.28 24.65 -25.42
N LYS A 13 -5.94 24.72 -25.45
CA LYS A 13 -5.06 23.54 -25.58
C LYS A 13 -4.82 22.83 -24.24
N SER A 14 -4.92 23.51 -23.10
CA SER A 14 -4.72 22.89 -21.77
C SER A 14 -5.88 22.01 -21.29
N GLY A 15 -7.05 22.08 -21.94
CA GLY A 15 -8.24 21.30 -21.56
C GLY A 15 -8.19 19.80 -21.88
N PHE A 16 -7.09 19.29 -22.46
CA PHE A 16 -6.96 17.89 -22.90
C PHE A 16 -5.78 17.15 -22.25
N LEU A 17 -5.41 17.51 -21.03
CA LEU A 17 -4.51 16.68 -20.21
C LEU A 17 -5.32 15.58 -19.55
N PHE A 18 -5.56 14.49 -20.29
CA PHE A 18 -6.12 13.27 -19.70
C PHE A 18 -5.01 12.55 -18.94
N ALA A 19 -5.24 12.25 -17.66
CA ALA A 19 -4.40 11.34 -16.90
C ALA A 19 -4.33 10.01 -17.65
N THR A 20 -3.12 9.55 -17.99
CA THR A 20 -2.94 8.29 -18.69
C THR A 20 -3.13 7.15 -17.70
N ALA A 21 -4.11 6.28 -17.93
CA ALA A 21 -4.32 5.10 -17.09
C ALA A 21 -3.13 4.14 -17.22
N GLN A 22 -2.85 3.41 -16.14
CA GLN A 22 -1.85 2.34 -16.13
C GLN A 22 -2.25 1.22 -17.09
N GLU A 23 -1.30 0.71 -17.86
CA GLU A 23 -1.44 -0.50 -18.65
C GLU A 23 -1.76 -1.68 -17.71
N PRO A 24 -2.87 -2.39 -17.97
CA PRO A 24 -3.34 -3.43 -17.07
C PRO A 24 -2.49 -4.69 -17.19
N ASP A 25 -2.41 -5.44 -16.11
CA ASP A 25 -2.00 -6.85 -16.17
C ASP A 25 -3.05 -7.69 -16.90
N PHE A 26 -2.72 -8.91 -17.29
CA PHE A 26 -3.66 -9.83 -17.91
C PHE A 26 -3.84 -11.09 -17.07
N LEU A 27 -5.05 -11.66 -17.10
CA LEU A 27 -5.36 -12.93 -16.45
C LEU A 27 -6.02 -13.89 -17.43
N HIS A 28 -5.44 -15.08 -17.58
CA HIS A 28 -6.07 -16.19 -18.29
C HIS A 28 -6.96 -17.00 -17.34
N TYR A 29 -8.25 -17.11 -17.65
CA TYR A 29 -9.22 -17.86 -16.87
C TYR A 29 -10.29 -18.47 -17.78
N ASN A 30 -10.56 -19.78 -17.64
CA ASN A 30 -11.56 -20.52 -18.43
C ASN A 30 -11.49 -20.27 -19.96
N GLY A 31 -10.27 -20.25 -20.51
CA GLY A 31 -10.04 -20.01 -21.94
C GLY A 31 -10.23 -18.55 -22.39
N GLN A 32 -10.51 -17.64 -21.47
CA GLN A 32 -10.64 -16.20 -21.73
C GLN A 32 -9.40 -15.45 -21.25
N LYS A 33 -9.12 -14.31 -21.90
CA LYS A 33 -8.11 -13.34 -21.48
C LYS A 33 -8.81 -12.12 -20.91
N LEU A 34 -8.65 -11.89 -19.61
CA LEU A 34 -9.20 -10.78 -18.86
C LEU A 34 -8.14 -9.68 -18.71
N THR A 35 -8.56 -8.42 -18.67
CA THR A 35 -7.71 -7.30 -18.24
C THR A 35 -7.84 -7.15 -16.73
N LEU A 36 -6.74 -7.07 -15.99
CA LEU A 36 -6.80 -6.85 -14.56
C LEU A 36 -6.94 -5.36 -14.25
N SER A 37 -7.88 -5.03 -13.37
CA SER A 37 -7.95 -3.70 -12.79
C SER A 37 -6.85 -3.56 -11.74
N THR A 38 -5.81 -2.80 -12.07
CA THR A 38 -4.69 -2.49 -11.18
C THR A 38 -4.54 -0.98 -11.07
N GLY A 39 -4.34 -0.46 -9.85
CA GLY A 39 -4.23 0.98 -9.62
C GLY A 39 -3.68 1.32 -8.24
N TRP A 40 -3.68 2.61 -7.88
CA TRP A 40 -3.06 3.12 -6.65
C TRP A 40 -3.57 2.47 -5.35
N GLY A 41 -4.86 2.09 -5.30
CA GLY A 41 -5.43 1.38 -4.14
C GLY A 41 -5.48 -0.14 -4.31
N HIS A 42 -4.99 -0.68 -5.43
CA HIS A 42 -5.09 -2.11 -5.74
C HIS A 42 -3.72 -2.61 -6.19
N PRO A 43 -2.82 -2.95 -5.26
CA PRO A 43 -1.47 -3.36 -5.61
C PRO A 43 -1.54 -4.60 -6.51
N SER A 44 -0.75 -4.63 -7.58
CA SER A 44 -0.64 -5.82 -8.41
C SER A 44 -0.06 -6.97 -7.57
N PRO A 45 -0.51 -8.22 -7.77
CA PRO A 45 0.06 -9.37 -7.06
C PRO A 45 1.58 -9.55 -7.27
N LEU A 46 2.14 -8.97 -8.33
CA LEU A 46 3.60 -8.96 -8.54
C LEU A 46 4.28 -7.86 -7.72
N GLN A 47 3.65 -6.70 -7.56
CA GLN A 47 4.20 -5.64 -6.70
C GLN A 47 4.19 -6.08 -5.23
N THR A 48 3.14 -6.79 -4.80
CA THR A 48 3.07 -7.33 -3.44
C THR A 48 4.21 -8.32 -3.16
N TYR A 49 4.64 -9.11 -4.16
CA TYR A 49 5.81 -10.00 -4.02
C TYR A 49 7.05 -9.23 -3.56
N TYR A 50 7.40 -8.15 -4.24
CA TYR A 50 8.60 -7.36 -3.90
C TYR A 50 8.44 -6.63 -2.57
N SER A 51 7.28 -6.01 -2.34
CA SER A 51 7.05 -5.24 -1.10
C SER A 51 7.03 -6.12 0.15
N GLN A 52 6.36 -7.28 0.10
CA GLN A 52 6.21 -8.17 1.25
C GLN A 52 7.50 -8.95 1.56
N ASN A 53 8.32 -9.22 0.55
CA ASN A 53 9.60 -9.91 0.74
C ASN A 53 10.77 -8.94 1.01
N ASN A 54 10.50 -7.63 1.07
CA ASN A 54 11.53 -6.59 1.20
C ASN A 54 12.64 -6.75 0.13
N ILE A 55 12.22 -7.04 -1.10
CA ILE A 55 13.10 -7.18 -2.27
C ILE A 55 12.96 -5.91 -3.09
N GLU A 56 14.08 -5.38 -3.56
CA GLU A 56 14.10 -4.27 -4.50
C GLU A 56 13.23 -4.57 -5.72
N TYR A 57 12.42 -3.59 -6.10
CA TYR A 57 11.54 -3.69 -7.25
C TYR A 57 12.35 -3.45 -8.55
N PRO A 58 12.53 -4.48 -9.42
CA PRO A 58 13.54 -4.43 -10.47
C PRO A 58 13.06 -3.75 -11.77
N PHE A 59 11.90 -3.10 -11.74
CA PHE A 59 11.30 -2.50 -12.92
C PHE A 59 11.28 -0.97 -12.81
N THR A 60 11.65 -0.31 -13.89
CA THR A 60 11.61 1.15 -14.00
C THR A 60 10.42 1.58 -14.85
N MET A 61 9.84 2.74 -14.54
CA MET A 61 8.80 3.37 -15.36
C MET A 61 9.24 3.47 -16.82
N LEU A 62 8.43 2.94 -17.74
CA LEU A 62 8.70 2.98 -19.19
C LEU A 62 8.11 4.24 -19.84
N HIS A 63 6.89 4.60 -19.45
CA HIS A 63 6.18 5.79 -19.93
C HIS A 63 4.99 6.11 -19.02
N THR A 64 4.29 7.22 -19.24
CA THR A 64 3.16 7.65 -18.41
C THR A 64 2.00 6.66 -18.38
N ALA A 65 1.82 5.88 -19.44
CA ALA A 65 0.84 4.77 -19.46
C ALA A 65 1.32 3.49 -18.77
N ASN A 66 2.61 3.37 -18.40
CA ASN A 66 3.15 2.19 -17.75
C ASN A 66 4.21 2.61 -16.72
N TYR A 67 3.74 3.21 -15.64
CA TYR A 67 4.58 3.66 -14.53
C TYR A 67 5.09 2.50 -13.67
N ARG A 68 4.43 1.33 -13.71
CA ARG A 68 4.92 0.11 -13.04
C ARG A 68 6.13 -0.51 -13.73
N GLY A 69 6.38 -0.20 -15.01
CA GLY A 69 7.52 -0.72 -15.76
C GLY A 69 7.38 -2.14 -16.29
N HIS A 70 6.22 -2.77 -16.09
CA HIS A 70 5.94 -4.13 -16.55
C HIS A 70 4.43 -4.35 -16.78
N ILE A 71 4.11 -5.44 -17.47
CA ILE A 71 2.77 -6.03 -17.54
C ILE A 71 2.90 -7.49 -17.10
N ALA A 72 2.23 -7.88 -16.02
CA ALA A 72 2.21 -9.26 -15.56
C ALA A 72 1.10 -10.04 -16.25
N ILE A 73 1.39 -11.28 -16.64
CA ILE A 73 0.43 -12.20 -17.24
C ILE A 73 0.23 -13.36 -16.26
N TRP A 74 -0.99 -13.46 -15.75
CA TRP A 74 -1.42 -14.41 -14.76
C TRP A 74 -2.29 -15.50 -15.37
N GLU A 75 -2.46 -16.59 -14.62
CA GLU A 75 -3.37 -17.67 -14.98
C GLU A 75 -4.00 -18.25 -13.72
N VAL A 76 -5.32 -18.46 -13.77
CA VAL A 76 -6.04 -19.25 -12.76
C VAL A 76 -6.28 -20.64 -13.33
N LEU A 77 -5.71 -21.66 -12.67
CA LEU A 77 -5.82 -23.06 -13.03
C LEU A 77 -6.07 -23.88 -11.76
N GLU A 78 -7.09 -24.73 -11.74
CA GLU A 78 -7.44 -25.59 -10.59
C GLU A 78 -7.52 -24.79 -9.27
N ASN A 79 -8.22 -23.65 -9.30
CA ASN A 79 -8.38 -22.74 -8.16
C ASN A 79 -7.05 -22.21 -7.59
N LYS A 80 -6.00 -22.11 -8.40
CA LYS A 80 -4.71 -21.54 -8.02
C LYS A 80 -4.29 -20.44 -8.99
N LEU A 81 -3.77 -19.35 -8.44
CA LEU A 81 -3.20 -18.23 -9.17
C LEU A 81 -1.73 -18.48 -9.47
N PHE A 82 -1.35 -18.37 -10.73
CA PHE A 82 0.02 -18.52 -11.20
C PHE A 82 0.49 -17.28 -11.95
N LEU A 83 1.73 -16.87 -11.69
CA LEU A 83 2.44 -15.93 -12.55
C LEU A 83 3.05 -16.70 -13.73
N LYS A 84 2.63 -16.38 -14.95
CA LYS A 84 3.06 -17.07 -16.17
C LYS A 84 4.21 -16.34 -16.87
N GLU A 85 4.05 -15.04 -17.08
CA GLU A 85 4.98 -14.21 -17.86
C GLU A 85 5.00 -12.78 -17.32
N ILE A 86 6.12 -12.10 -17.55
CA ILE A 86 6.30 -10.66 -17.30
C ILE A 86 6.72 -10.02 -18.60
N GLN A 87 5.93 -9.09 -19.11
CA GLN A 87 6.20 -8.36 -20.33
C GLN A 87 6.81 -6.99 -20.01
N ILE A 88 7.95 -6.68 -20.64
CA ILE A 88 8.63 -5.37 -20.58
C ILE A 88 9.00 -4.99 -22.00
N GLU A 89 8.65 -3.77 -22.43
CA GLU A 89 8.93 -3.28 -23.79
C GLU A 89 8.52 -4.26 -24.91
N LYS A 90 7.37 -4.93 -24.71
CA LYS A 90 6.81 -5.98 -25.59
C LYS A 90 7.59 -7.29 -25.66
N VAL A 91 8.64 -7.46 -24.86
CA VAL A 91 9.38 -8.72 -24.70
C VAL A 91 8.83 -9.48 -23.51
N ASN A 92 8.49 -10.75 -23.70
CA ASN A 92 7.98 -11.62 -22.63
C ASN A 92 9.14 -12.35 -21.95
N TYR A 93 9.16 -12.29 -20.63
CA TYR A 93 10.13 -12.95 -19.78
C TYR A 93 9.44 -13.96 -18.87
N LYS A 94 10.15 -15.05 -18.56
CA LYS A 94 9.72 -15.99 -17.52
C LYS A 94 10.00 -15.41 -16.13
N PRO A 95 9.18 -15.75 -15.11
CA PRO A 95 9.39 -15.26 -13.73
C PRO A 95 10.78 -15.56 -13.16
N GLU A 96 11.39 -16.68 -13.56
CA GLU A 96 12.74 -17.07 -13.17
C GLU A 96 13.81 -16.01 -13.47
N LYS A 97 13.65 -15.25 -14.57
CA LYS A 97 14.58 -14.16 -14.92
C LYS A 97 14.69 -13.12 -13.81
N TYR A 98 13.59 -12.87 -13.09
CA TYR A 98 13.53 -11.93 -11.98
C TYR A 98 13.59 -12.63 -10.61
N LYS A 99 14.01 -13.91 -10.58
CA LYS A 99 14.15 -14.73 -9.37
C LYS A 99 12.86 -14.80 -8.54
N ILE A 100 11.70 -14.68 -9.17
CA ILE A 100 10.41 -14.79 -8.49
C ILE A 100 10.16 -16.27 -8.20
N LYS A 101 9.85 -16.59 -6.95
CA LYS A 101 9.62 -17.96 -6.48
C LYS A 101 8.39 -18.04 -5.61
N SER A 102 7.78 -19.22 -5.60
CA SER A 102 6.74 -19.58 -4.65
C SER A 102 7.37 -19.82 -3.27
N ILE A 103 6.63 -19.55 -2.20
CA ILE A 103 7.02 -19.83 -0.82
C ILE A 103 7.06 -21.35 -0.56
N SER A 104 6.07 -22.08 -1.09
CA SER A 104 5.89 -23.52 -0.89
C SER A 104 6.55 -24.40 -1.96
N ASP A 105 7.09 -23.79 -3.03
CA ASP A 105 7.88 -24.28 -4.20
C ASP A 105 7.35 -25.52 -4.95
N SER A 106 6.90 -26.54 -4.22
CA SER A 106 6.31 -27.82 -4.66
C SER A 106 5.10 -27.73 -5.60
N LEU A 107 4.45 -26.57 -5.71
CA LEU A 107 3.28 -26.36 -6.56
C LEU A 107 3.58 -25.56 -7.82
N SER A 108 4.83 -25.10 -8.01
CA SER A 108 5.24 -24.42 -9.23
C SER A 108 5.43 -25.41 -10.38
N PHE A 109 4.95 -25.05 -11.57
CA PHE A 109 5.19 -25.84 -12.78
C PHE A 109 6.36 -25.24 -13.56
N LYS A 110 6.99 -26.03 -14.45
CA LYS A 110 8.20 -25.67 -15.21
C LYS A 110 8.17 -24.28 -15.89
N ASP A 111 6.98 -23.73 -16.14
CA ASP A 111 6.79 -22.46 -16.87
C ASP A 111 5.96 -21.40 -16.13
N LYS A 112 5.52 -21.66 -14.89
CA LYS A 112 4.64 -20.77 -14.13
C LYS A 112 4.90 -20.90 -12.63
N VAL A 113 4.89 -19.79 -11.91
CA VAL A 113 5.16 -19.75 -10.46
C VAL A 113 3.84 -19.64 -9.72
N PHE A 114 3.61 -20.52 -8.73
CA PHE A 114 2.43 -20.43 -7.86
C PHE A 114 2.53 -19.20 -6.96
N ALA A 115 1.48 -18.37 -6.93
CA ALA A 115 1.49 -17.06 -6.27
C ALA A 115 1.07 -17.14 -4.79
N ASP A 116 1.66 -18.06 -4.03
CA ASP A 116 1.31 -18.29 -2.63
C ASP A 116 1.73 -17.21 -1.64
N TRP A 117 2.50 -16.23 -2.09
CA TRP A 117 2.71 -14.98 -1.37
C TRP A 117 1.47 -14.08 -1.38
N PHE A 118 0.56 -14.24 -2.35
CA PHE A 118 -0.53 -13.30 -2.57
C PHE A 118 -1.82 -13.70 -1.84
N THR A 119 -2.36 -12.74 -1.08
CA THR A 119 -3.71 -12.79 -0.50
C THR A 119 -4.37 -11.44 -0.77
N GLY A 120 -5.55 -11.45 -1.40
CA GLY A 120 -6.23 -10.24 -1.85
C GLY A 120 -7.41 -10.53 -2.77
N VAL A 121 -8.05 -9.47 -3.25
CA VAL A 121 -9.05 -9.56 -4.31
C VAL A 121 -8.40 -9.16 -5.65
N ILE A 122 -8.74 -9.86 -6.73
CA ILE A 122 -8.34 -9.52 -8.11
C ILE A 122 -9.60 -9.27 -8.92
N ILE A 123 -9.61 -8.19 -9.70
CA ILE A 123 -10.72 -7.86 -10.60
C ILE A 123 -10.27 -8.11 -12.04
N GLY A 124 -10.78 -9.17 -12.65
CA GLY A 124 -10.62 -9.45 -14.08
C GLY A 124 -11.79 -8.92 -14.88
N GLU A 125 -11.55 -8.10 -15.89
CA GLU A 125 -12.58 -7.45 -16.67
C GLU A 125 -12.61 -7.98 -18.10
N ILE A 126 -13.83 -8.21 -18.60
CA ILE A 126 -14.11 -8.48 -20.00
C ILE A 126 -14.36 -7.13 -20.67
N ARG A 127 -13.50 -6.76 -21.62
CA ARG A 127 -13.59 -5.51 -22.39
C ARG A 127 -14.34 -5.71 -23.69
N ASN A 128 -15.17 -4.73 -24.05
CA ASN A 128 -15.91 -4.75 -25.31
C ASN A 128 -14.93 -4.65 -26.51
N LYS A 129 -15.14 -5.47 -27.55
CA LYS A 129 -14.24 -5.53 -28.71
C LYS A 129 -14.29 -4.27 -29.60
N GLN A 130 -15.42 -3.58 -29.64
CA GLN A 130 -15.63 -2.37 -30.44
C GLN A 130 -15.20 -1.10 -29.69
N ASN A 131 -15.30 -1.11 -28.36
CA ASN A 131 -14.86 -0.04 -27.47
C ASN A 131 -14.13 -0.64 -26.27
N TYR A 132 -12.81 -0.77 -26.38
CA TYR A 132 -11.96 -1.38 -25.34
C TYR A 132 -12.11 -0.73 -23.95
N TRP A 133 -12.47 0.56 -23.89
CA TRP A 133 -12.67 1.28 -22.63
C TRP A 133 -13.95 0.89 -21.91
N LYS A 134 -14.91 0.27 -22.60
CA LYS A 134 -16.16 -0.22 -22.00
C LYS A 134 -15.93 -1.60 -21.39
N VAL A 135 -16.09 -1.70 -20.07
CA VAL A 135 -16.20 -2.98 -19.35
C VAL A 135 -17.59 -3.55 -19.62
N GLU A 136 -17.65 -4.81 -20.04
CA GLU A 136 -18.91 -5.54 -20.19
C GLU A 136 -19.28 -6.31 -18.92
N LYS A 137 -18.26 -6.82 -18.22
CA LYS A 137 -18.42 -7.67 -17.05
C LYS A 137 -17.14 -7.68 -16.23
N SER A 138 -17.29 -7.74 -14.91
CA SER A 138 -16.17 -7.90 -13.97
C SER A 138 -16.29 -9.22 -13.25
N ILE A 139 -15.18 -9.94 -13.15
CA ILE A 139 -15.04 -11.19 -12.41
C ILE A 139 -14.08 -10.90 -11.25
N TYR A 140 -14.58 -11.05 -10.05
CA TYR A 140 -13.84 -10.87 -8.81
C TYR A 140 -13.33 -12.21 -8.34
N PHE A 141 -12.04 -12.29 -8.05
CA PHE A 141 -11.37 -13.47 -7.54
C PHE A 141 -10.86 -13.13 -6.14
N TYR A 142 -11.40 -13.76 -5.11
CA TYR A 142 -10.82 -13.70 -3.78
C TYR A 142 -9.76 -14.79 -3.68
N VAL A 143 -8.52 -14.37 -3.46
CA VAL A 143 -7.33 -15.21 -3.43
C VAL A 143 -6.74 -15.19 -2.02
N LYS A 144 -6.42 -16.37 -1.49
CA LYS A 144 -5.78 -16.55 -0.20
C LYS A 144 -4.59 -17.49 -0.33
N TYR A 145 -3.40 -16.97 -0.07
CA TYR A 145 -2.12 -17.66 -0.25
C TYR A 145 -2.05 -18.35 -1.62
N GLY A 146 -2.36 -17.58 -2.68
CA GLY A 146 -2.38 -18.04 -4.06
C GLY A 146 -3.58 -18.90 -4.46
N GLN A 147 -4.39 -19.39 -3.51
CA GLN A 147 -5.59 -20.18 -3.81
C GLN A 147 -6.80 -19.28 -4.05
N VAL A 148 -7.50 -19.49 -5.15
CA VAL A 148 -8.78 -18.85 -5.44
C VAL A 148 -9.85 -19.54 -4.61
N ILE A 149 -10.38 -18.83 -3.61
CA ILE A 149 -11.33 -19.37 -2.64
C ILE A 149 -12.78 -18.97 -2.92
N ASP A 150 -12.98 -17.86 -3.63
CA ASP A 150 -14.29 -17.48 -4.15
C ASP A 150 -14.16 -16.72 -5.48
N ILE A 151 -15.17 -16.84 -6.33
CA ILE A 151 -15.26 -16.18 -7.63
C ILE A 151 -16.67 -15.62 -7.78
N GLN A 152 -16.79 -14.30 -7.91
CA GLN A 152 -18.07 -13.65 -8.17
C GLN A 152 -18.04 -12.90 -9.49
N GLU A 153 -19.04 -13.16 -10.31
CA GLU A 153 -19.22 -12.48 -11.56
C GLU A 153 -20.30 -11.40 -11.40
N ILE A 154 -19.91 -10.14 -11.64
CA ILE A 154 -20.69 -8.97 -11.28
C ILE A 154 -20.83 -8.07 -12.51
N SER A 155 -22.07 -7.84 -12.93
CA SER A 155 -22.45 -6.97 -14.03
C SER A 155 -22.95 -5.61 -13.54
N ASP A 156 -23.10 -4.64 -14.45
CA ASP A 156 -23.74 -3.34 -14.15
C ASP A 156 -25.14 -3.48 -13.53
N LYS A 157 -25.88 -4.55 -13.86
CA LYS A 157 -27.20 -4.82 -13.27
C LYS A 157 -27.06 -5.25 -11.81
N ASP A 158 -26.07 -6.09 -11.50
CA ASP A 158 -25.80 -6.54 -10.14
C ASP A 158 -25.41 -5.35 -9.26
N PHE A 159 -24.53 -4.45 -9.74
CA PHE A 159 -24.18 -3.22 -9.03
C PHE A 159 -25.40 -2.39 -8.63
N LYS A 160 -26.28 -2.09 -9.61
CA LYS A 160 -27.51 -1.31 -9.35
C LYS A 160 -28.46 -2.00 -8.37
N LYS A 161 -28.54 -3.33 -8.43
CA LYS A 161 -29.35 -4.10 -7.48
C LYS A 161 -28.74 -4.05 -6.07
N ILE A 162 -27.42 -4.14 -5.96
CA ILE A 162 -26.68 -4.05 -4.71
C ILE A 162 -26.83 -2.67 -4.04
N GLU A 163 -26.79 -1.59 -4.81
CA GLU A 163 -27.02 -0.22 -4.32
C GLU A 163 -28.40 -0.01 -3.67
N THR A 164 -29.35 -0.90 -3.94
CA THR A 164 -30.74 -0.82 -3.48
C THR A 164 -31.15 -2.00 -2.60
N ILE A 165 -30.17 -2.75 -2.06
CA ILE A 165 -30.42 -3.86 -1.12
C ILE A 165 -31.23 -3.38 0.09
N SER A 166 -32.18 -4.22 0.48
CA SER A 166 -33.01 -4.06 1.67
C SER A 166 -32.95 -5.32 2.55
N GLU A 167 -33.49 -5.25 3.77
CA GLU A 167 -33.57 -6.41 4.67
C GLU A 167 -34.21 -7.64 4.03
N LYS A 168 -35.18 -7.47 3.12
CA LYS A 168 -35.86 -8.57 2.43
C LYS A 168 -34.95 -9.32 1.45
N ASP A 169 -33.92 -8.67 0.96
CA ASP A 169 -32.96 -9.25 0.00
C ASP A 169 -31.91 -10.12 0.71
N THR A 170 -31.81 -10.06 2.04
CA THR A 170 -30.81 -10.84 2.81
C THR A 170 -30.99 -12.36 2.72
N ALA A 171 -32.17 -12.83 2.28
CA ALA A 171 -32.43 -14.24 2.01
C ALA A 171 -31.96 -14.71 0.61
N ASP A 172 -31.58 -13.79 -0.28
CA ASP A 172 -31.03 -14.11 -1.59
C ASP A 172 -29.52 -14.37 -1.48
N TYR A 173 -29.15 -15.65 -1.38
CA TYR A 173 -27.76 -16.05 -1.22
C TYR A 173 -26.85 -15.63 -2.37
N GLU A 174 -27.33 -15.60 -3.62
CA GLU A 174 -26.50 -15.19 -4.76
C GLU A 174 -26.20 -13.70 -4.71
N LEU A 175 -27.24 -12.88 -4.45
CA LEU A 175 -27.08 -11.45 -4.31
C LEU A 175 -26.18 -11.09 -3.11
N MET A 176 -26.34 -11.78 -1.99
CA MET A 176 -25.52 -11.55 -0.79
C MET A 176 -24.07 -11.99 -0.97
N ALA A 177 -23.79 -13.03 -1.76
CA ALA A 177 -22.42 -13.42 -2.11
C ALA A 177 -21.73 -12.32 -2.93
N LYS A 178 -22.40 -11.78 -3.95
CA LYS A 178 -21.89 -10.65 -4.76
C LYS A 178 -21.69 -9.40 -3.92
N TYR A 179 -22.64 -9.06 -3.04
CA TYR A 179 -22.51 -7.97 -2.08
C TYR A 179 -21.26 -8.13 -1.21
N SER A 180 -21.09 -9.33 -0.63
CA SER A 180 -19.96 -9.62 0.26
C SER A 180 -18.62 -9.51 -0.46
N MET A 181 -18.53 -9.94 -1.72
CA MET A 181 -17.32 -9.78 -2.53
C MET A 181 -17.01 -8.32 -2.84
N LEU A 182 -18.01 -7.50 -3.18
CA LEU A 182 -17.79 -6.07 -3.40
C LEU A 182 -17.36 -5.36 -2.12
N TYR A 183 -17.97 -5.72 -0.99
CA TYR A 183 -17.60 -5.19 0.31
C TYR A 183 -16.16 -5.56 0.69
N LEU A 184 -15.79 -6.84 0.53
CA LEU A 184 -14.42 -7.34 0.74
C LEU A 184 -13.41 -6.60 -0.14
N ASN A 185 -13.73 -6.43 -1.44
CA ASN A 185 -12.88 -5.69 -2.36
C ASN A 185 -12.72 -4.22 -1.96
N ASN A 186 -13.79 -3.56 -1.51
CA ASN A 186 -13.71 -2.19 -1.03
C ASN A 186 -12.83 -2.07 0.23
N ASN A 187 -12.96 -3.00 1.17
CA ASN A 187 -12.09 -3.07 2.34
C ASN A 187 -10.64 -3.31 1.96
N TYR A 188 -10.37 -4.21 1.01
CA TYR A 188 -9.04 -4.49 0.48
C TYR A 188 -8.41 -3.22 -0.11
N ILE A 189 -9.13 -2.53 -0.99
CA ILE A 189 -8.64 -1.30 -1.63
C ILE A 189 -8.39 -0.22 -0.58
N SER A 190 -9.35 -0.02 0.32
CA SER A 190 -9.26 0.96 1.39
C SER A 190 -8.06 0.73 2.30
N TYR A 191 -7.85 -0.52 2.74
CA TYR A 191 -6.75 -0.90 3.61
C TYR A 191 -5.39 -0.58 2.97
N TYR A 192 -5.14 -1.06 1.74
CA TYR A 192 -3.87 -0.81 1.06
C TYR A 192 -3.67 0.64 0.63
N PHE A 193 -4.76 1.38 0.37
CA PHE A 193 -4.68 2.81 0.13
C PHE A 193 -4.17 3.60 1.36
N ARG A 194 -4.41 3.08 2.57
CA ARG A 194 -4.06 3.73 3.83
C ARG A 194 -2.83 3.15 4.52
N ILE A 195 -2.35 1.98 4.12
CA ILE A 195 -1.35 1.21 4.87
C ILE A 195 0.01 1.89 5.01
N ASN A 196 0.39 2.73 4.04
CA ASN A 196 1.64 3.51 4.07
C ASN A 196 1.47 4.87 4.75
N GLY A 197 0.49 4.94 5.66
CA GLY A 197 0.27 6.08 6.52
C GLY A 197 1.41 6.30 7.50
N ASN A 198 1.71 7.56 7.79
CA ASN A 198 2.73 7.87 8.80
C ASN A 198 2.09 7.88 10.19
N ASP A 199 2.69 7.10 11.09
CA ASP A 199 2.40 7.18 12.51
C ASP A 199 2.86 8.53 13.07
N THR A 200 2.35 8.87 14.25
CA THR A 200 2.79 10.04 15.00
C THR A 200 3.64 9.62 16.18
N ILE A 201 4.61 10.43 16.55
CA ILE A 201 5.48 10.17 17.70
C ILE A 201 5.81 11.46 18.45
N THR A 202 5.92 11.38 19.77
CA THR A 202 6.46 12.46 20.61
C THR A 202 7.80 12.06 21.23
N ILE A 203 8.84 12.87 21.04
CA ILE A 203 10.17 12.71 21.64
C ILE A 203 10.54 14.02 22.32
N ASN A 204 10.93 13.99 23.61
CA ASN A 204 11.35 15.18 24.36
C ASN A 204 10.37 16.37 24.24
N THR A 205 9.07 16.10 24.39
CA THR A 205 7.94 17.05 24.22
C THR A 205 7.64 17.52 22.79
N LYS A 206 8.42 17.07 21.80
CA LYS A 206 8.24 17.44 20.39
C LYS A 206 7.54 16.34 19.60
N GLY A 207 6.40 16.67 19.02
CA GLY A 207 5.66 15.80 18.11
C GLY A 207 6.24 15.77 16.70
N GLY A 208 5.98 14.69 15.97
CA GLY A 208 6.34 14.53 14.56
C GLY A 208 5.70 13.30 13.92
N TYR A 209 5.98 13.10 12.64
CA TYR A 209 5.64 11.87 11.93
C TYR A 209 6.79 10.88 11.98
N LEU A 210 6.49 9.62 12.28
CA LEU A 210 7.45 8.53 12.37
C LEU A 210 7.50 7.76 11.05
N ASP A 211 8.68 7.71 10.44
CA ASP A 211 8.95 6.94 9.23
C ASP A 211 9.97 5.83 9.54
N GLY A 212 9.62 4.59 9.22
CA GLY A 212 10.52 3.44 9.33
C GLY A 212 10.98 2.93 7.96
N ASN A 213 11.92 2.00 7.97
CA ASN A 213 12.51 1.44 6.74
C ASN A 213 11.49 0.71 5.84
N SER A 214 10.40 0.16 6.39
CA SER A 214 9.39 -0.57 5.62
C SER A 214 8.32 0.33 5.01
N GLY A 215 8.23 1.60 5.41
CA GLY A 215 7.10 2.48 5.08
C GLY A 215 5.77 2.10 5.75
N LEU A 216 5.77 1.07 6.62
CA LEU A 216 4.61 0.58 7.36
C LEU A 216 4.66 1.04 8.82
N SER A 217 3.50 1.15 9.46
CA SER A 217 3.40 1.39 10.91
C SER A 217 4.20 0.33 11.70
N PRO A 218 5.03 0.71 12.69
CA PRO A 218 5.77 -0.25 13.53
C PRO A 218 4.89 -1.20 14.34
N VAL A 219 3.59 -0.97 14.47
CA VAL A 219 2.70 -1.94 15.11
C VAL A 219 2.56 -3.22 14.26
N LEU A 220 2.68 -3.10 12.93
CA LEU A 220 2.56 -4.24 12.03
C LEU A 220 3.73 -5.22 12.15
N SER A 221 4.91 -4.79 12.61
CA SER A 221 6.03 -5.70 12.84
C SER A 221 5.81 -6.63 14.03
N TYR A 222 4.90 -6.29 14.97
CA TYR A 222 4.42 -7.23 15.99
C TYR A 222 3.76 -8.47 15.37
N PHE A 223 3.14 -8.28 14.21
CA PHE A 223 2.50 -9.32 13.42
C PHE A 223 3.39 -9.82 12.29
N GLU A 224 4.71 -9.64 12.40
CA GLU A 224 5.70 -10.01 11.37
C GLU A 224 5.44 -9.34 10.00
N ASN A 225 4.74 -8.20 10.00
CA ASN A 225 4.20 -7.56 8.80
C ASN A 225 3.25 -8.45 7.95
N ASP A 226 2.76 -9.55 8.52
CA ASP A 226 1.68 -10.33 7.90
C ASP A 226 0.35 -9.60 8.16
N HIS A 227 -0.13 -8.91 7.13
CA HIS A 227 -1.38 -8.17 7.19
C HIS A 227 -2.59 -9.06 7.51
N MET A 228 -2.51 -10.38 7.31
CA MET A 228 -3.59 -11.30 7.67
C MET A 228 -3.63 -11.61 9.16
N LYS A 229 -2.53 -11.38 9.88
CA LYS A 229 -2.46 -11.50 11.35
C LYS A 229 -2.94 -10.24 12.07
N TRP A 230 -3.02 -9.09 11.36
CA TRP A 230 -3.62 -7.87 11.90
C TRP A 230 -5.13 -8.06 12.16
N PRO A 231 -5.66 -7.88 13.38
CA PRO A 231 -7.07 -8.21 13.69
C PRO A 231 -8.12 -7.39 12.94
N TYR A 232 -7.76 -6.18 12.51
CA TYR A 232 -8.62 -5.28 11.74
C TYR A 232 -8.20 -5.18 10.27
N ASN A 233 -7.69 -6.28 9.72
CA ASN A 233 -7.37 -6.36 8.30
C ASN A 233 -8.63 -6.30 7.43
N TRP A 234 -8.44 -6.30 6.11
CA TRP A 234 -9.52 -6.11 5.15
C TRP A 234 -10.50 -7.29 5.04
N GLU A 235 -10.20 -8.48 5.56
CA GLU A 235 -11.15 -9.60 5.70
C GLU A 235 -12.11 -9.40 6.88
N ASN A 236 -11.85 -8.44 7.78
CA ASN A 236 -12.75 -8.17 8.90
C ASN A 236 -13.98 -7.38 8.44
N PHE A 237 -15.14 -8.06 8.41
CA PHE A 237 -16.41 -7.47 7.97
C PHE A 237 -17.06 -6.54 9.00
N GLU A 238 -16.72 -6.69 10.29
CA GLU A 238 -17.27 -5.85 11.35
C GLU A 238 -16.51 -4.52 11.44
N LYS A 239 -15.18 -4.58 11.35
CA LYS A 239 -14.31 -3.42 11.49
C LYS A 239 -12.96 -3.65 10.80
N SER A 240 -12.70 -2.92 9.72
CA SER A 240 -11.44 -2.98 8.97
C SER A 240 -10.78 -1.60 8.84
N GLY A 241 -9.44 -1.58 8.82
CA GLY A 241 -8.67 -0.38 8.50
C GLY A 241 -7.17 -0.55 8.76
N ALA A 242 -6.39 0.29 8.09
CA ALA A 242 -4.95 0.35 8.30
C ALA A 242 -4.64 1.00 9.65
N PRO A 243 -3.65 0.51 10.41
CA PRO A 243 -3.28 1.11 11.69
C PRO A 243 -2.56 2.44 11.47
N PHE A 244 -2.97 3.45 12.22
CA PHE A 244 -2.27 4.71 12.43
C PHE A 244 -2.08 4.90 13.92
N CYS A 245 -0.84 4.80 14.35
CA CYS A 245 -0.51 4.75 15.77
C CYS A 245 0.03 6.09 16.27
N THR A 246 -0.15 6.33 17.56
CA THR A 246 0.53 7.40 18.30
C THR A 246 1.51 6.77 19.27
N TRP A 247 2.78 7.15 19.12
CA TRP A 247 3.88 6.68 19.92
C TRP A 247 4.45 7.80 20.80
N SER A 248 5.12 7.44 21.88
CA SER A 248 5.96 8.35 22.67
C SER A 248 7.28 7.66 23.02
N ILE A 249 8.34 8.46 23.20
CA ILE A 249 9.56 7.99 23.86
C ILE A 249 9.63 8.62 25.25
N GLU A 250 9.62 7.77 26.28
CA GLU A 250 9.65 8.15 27.69
C GLU A 250 10.71 7.32 28.41
N ASN A 251 11.67 7.98 29.07
CA ASN A 251 12.81 7.30 29.72
C ASN A 251 13.47 6.27 28.79
N ASP A 252 13.80 6.71 27.58
CA ASP A 252 14.37 5.89 26.49
C ASP A 252 13.51 4.70 26.04
N SER A 253 12.25 4.59 26.47
CA SER A 253 11.34 3.51 26.08
C SER A 253 10.32 4.00 25.06
N LEU A 254 10.17 3.28 23.94
CA LEU A 254 9.12 3.49 22.96
C LEU A 254 7.80 2.91 23.46
N LEU A 255 6.79 3.75 23.61
CA LEU A 255 5.48 3.40 24.11
C LEU A 255 4.42 3.68 23.06
N LEU A 256 3.58 2.68 22.77
CA LEU A 256 2.36 2.83 21.99
C LEU A 256 1.26 3.37 22.90
N THR A 257 0.66 4.49 22.50
CA THR A 257 -0.33 5.22 23.34
C THR A 257 -1.73 5.22 22.74
N ASN A 258 -1.86 5.04 21.42
CA ASN A 258 -3.16 5.00 20.74
C ASN A 258 -3.05 4.30 19.39
N ILE A 259 -4.14 3.68 18.95
CA ILE A 259 -4.33 3.15 17.59
C ILE A 259 -5.63 3.72 17.02
N GLU A 260 -5.54 4.37 15.86
CA GLU A 260 -6.69 4.65 15.00
C GLU A 260 -6.66 3.73 13.78
N LEU A 261 -7.82 3.25 13.35
CA LEU A 261 -7.99 2.61 12.06
C LEU A 261 -8.38 3.66 11.04
N HIS A 262 -7.61 3.79 9.98
CA HIS A 262 -7.97 4.62 8.84
C HIS A 262 -8.53 3.77 7.71
N THR A 263 -9.65 4.22 7.14
CA THR A 263 -10.31 3.59 6.00
C THR A 263 -10.85 4.65 5.03
N GLY A 264 -11.52 4.20 3.96
CA GLY A 264 -11.96 4.99 2.83
C GLY A 264 -10.83 5.36 1.85
N THR A 265 -11.22 5.69 0.62
CA THR A 265 -10.32 6.14 -0.46
C THR A 265 -10.38 7.66 -0.70
N GLY A 266 -11.11 8.40 0.16
CA GLY A 266 -11.23 9.84 0.07
C GLY A 266 -9.90 10.57 0.33
N PHE A 267 -9.52 11.50 -0.54
CA PHE A 267 -8.30 12.31 -0.34
C PHE A 267 -8.49 13.41 0.72
N TYR A 268 -9.71 13.94 0.83
CA TYR A 268 -10.02 15.11 1.68
C TYR A 268 -10.66 14.74 3.02
N SER A 269 -11.15 13.51 3.15
CA SER A 269 -11.72 12.97 4.38
C SER A 269 -11.22 11.54 4.57
N ILE A 270 -10.90 11.22 5.82
CA ILE A 270 -10.46 9.89 6.24
C ILE A 270 -11.45 9.43 7.28
N ASP A 271 -12.03 8.26 7.08
CA ASP A 271 -12.85 7.63 8.10
C ASP A 271 -11.93 7.02 9.15
N LYS A 272 -12.19 7.35 10.42
CA LYS A 272 -11.32 7.02 11.55
C LYS A 272 -12.09 6.28 12.63
N TYR A 273 -11.51 5.21 13.15
CA TYR A 273 -12.06 4.48 14.28
C TYR A 273 -10.99 4.22 15.32
N SER A 274 -11.20 4.67 16.56
CA SER A 274 -10.31 4.31 17.66
C SER A 274 -10.43 2.82 17.97
N VAL A 275 -9.32 2.23 18.40
CA VAL A 275 -9.18 0.86 18.87
C VAL A 275 -8.63 0.90 20.27
N ASP A 276 -9.22 0.13 21.18
CA ASP A 276 -8.66 -0.02 22.52
C ASP A 276 -7.39 -0.87 22.43
N LEU A 277 -6.30 -0.41 23.07
CA LEU A 277 -5.06 -1.17 23.12
C LEU A 277 -5.28 -2.55 23.75
N VAL A 278 -6.28 -2.71 24.63
CA VAL A 278 -6.53 -3.98 25.32
C VAL A 278 -7.05 -5.06 24.37
N ASP A 279 -7.74 -4.65 23.30
CA ASP A 279 -8.27 -5.56 22.27
C ASP A 279 -7.13 -6.20 21.47
N ILE A 280 -6.00 -5.49 21.34
CA ILE A 280 -4.82 -5.95 20.60
C ILE A 280 -3.76 -6.55 21.52
N PHE A 281 -3.61 -5.99 22.72
CA PHE A 281 -2.51 -6.27 23.65
C PHE A 281 -3.00 -6.52 25.09
N PRO A 282 -3.89 -7.51 25.32
CA PRO A 282 -4.63 -7.65 26.58
C PRO A 282 -3.75 -7.82 27.83
N ASN A 283 -2.52 -8.30 27.68
CA ASN A 283 -1.59 -8.58 28.79
C ASN A 283 -0.33 -7.71 28.76
N ARG A 284 -0.31 -6.62 28.00
CA ARG A 284 0.89 -5.78 27.82
C ARG A 284 0.67 -4.31 28.16
N ILE A 285 -0.51 -3.96 28.68
CA ILE A 285 -0.85 -2.59 29.04
C ILE A 285 -0.29 -2.26 30.40
N ILE A 286 0.46 -1.16 30.46
CA ILE A 286 0.95 -0.53 31.68
C ILE A 286 0.62 0.95 31.54
N ASP A 287 -0.15 1.50 32.48
CA ASP A 287 -0.59 2.90 32.49
C ASP A 287 -1.22 3.38 31.16
N ASN A 288 -2.10 2.53 30.59
CA ASN A 288 -2.77 2.74 29.29
C ASN A 288 -1.82 2.85 28.08
N LYS A 289 -0.61 2.29 28.19
CA LYS A 289 0.38 2.25 27.12
C LYS A 289 0.90 0.82 26.95
N VAL A 290 1.44 0.54 25.77
CA VAL A 290 2.09 -0.74 25.47
C VAL A 290 3.56 -0.47 25.15
N PHE A 291 4.46 -1.13 25.88
CA PHE A 291 5.89 -1.05 25.56
C PHE A 291 6.17 -1.76 24.23
N GLY A 292 6.74 -1.03 23.28
CA GLY A 292 7.04 -1.46 21.92
C GLY A 292 8.29 -2.32 21.80
N ASP A 293 8.44 -3.35 22.66
CA ASP A 293 9.64 -4.20 22.74
C ASP A 293 9.95 -5.00 21.47
N TRP A 294 9.02 -5.05 20.51
CA TRP A 294 9.20 -5.70 19.21
C TRP A 294 9.78 -4.74 18.15
N VAL A 295 9.91 -3.45 18.47
CA VAL A 295 10.34 -2.42 17.52
C VAL A 295 11.85 -2.24 17.59
N SER A 296 12.52 -2.59 16.49
CA SER A 296 13.97 -2.46 16.31
C SER A 296 14.27 -1.88 14.93
N GLY A 297 15.29 -1.02 14.85
CA GLY A 297 15.73 -0.43 13.59
C GLY A 297 16.11 1.04 13.69
N ILE A 298 16.31 1.65 12.52
CA ILE A 298 16.49 3.09 12.37
C ILE A 298 15.16 3.68 11.92
N PHE A 299 14.76 4.78 12.56
CA PHE A 299 13.57 5.53 12.19
C PHE A 299 13.91 7.00 12.05
N ILE A 300 13.12 7.69 11.23
CA ILE A 300 13.23 9.12 10.99
C ILE A 300 11.96 9.76 11.52
N VAL A 301 12.11 10.76 12.38
CA VAL A 301 11.00 11.58 12.85
C VAL A 301 11.03 12.91 12.13
N ARG A 302 9.99 13.21 11.36
CA ARG A 302 9.78 14.51 10.72
C ARG A 302 9.05 15.43 11.68
N HIS A 303 9.74 16.45 12.18
CA HIS A 303 9.09 17.51 12.95
C HIS A 303 8.76 18.70 12.07
N GLY A 304 7.70 19.41 12.40
CA GLY A 304 7.20 20.48 11.57
C GLY A 304 5.77 20.84 11.89
N GLU A 305 5.11 21.48 10.95
CA GLU A 305 3.72 21.92 11.10
C GLU A 305 2.97 21.80 9.77
N ASN A 306 1.67 21.59 9.88
CA ASN A 306 0.76 21.63 8.74
C ASN A 306 0.58 23.09 8.29
N LYS A 307 0.97 23.39 7.05
CA LYS A 307 0.76 24.71 6.44
C LYS A 307 -0.04 24.57 5.16
N GLU A 308 -0.86 25.57 4.89
CA GLU A 308 -1.47 25.71 3.57
C GLU A 308 -0.39 25.93 2.51
N ASP A 309 -0.52 25.25 1.38
CA ASP A 309 0.38 25.38 0.25
C ASP A 309 0.17 26.74 -0.40
N GLU A 310 1.23 27.56 -0.45
CA GLU A 310 1.19 28.91 -1.00
C GLU A 310 0.73 28.96 -2.47
N LYS A 311 0.87 27.86 -3.21
CA LYS A 311 0.49 27.75 -4.62
C LYS A 311 -0.87 27.08 -4.82
N LEU A 312 -1.39 26.39 -3.81
CA LEU A 312 -2.65 25.64 -3.87
C LEU A 312 -3.52 25.95 -2.64
N PRO A 313 -4.26 27.08 -2.65
CA PRO A 313 -5.17 27.43 -1.56
C PRO A 313 -6.15 26.30 -1.23
N GLY A 314 -6.33 26.01 0.06
CA GLY A 314 -7.10 24.90 0.59
C GLY A 314 -6.36 23.57 0.69
N TYR A 315 -5.14 23.46 0.15
CA TYR A 315 -4.32 22.25 0.27
C TYR A 315 -3.34 22.39 1.44
N ILE A 316 -3.49 21.55 2.47
CA ILE A 316 -2.61 21.55 3.63
C ILE A 316 -1.49 20.53 3.42
N ARG A 317 -0.25 20.99 3.52
CA ARG A 317 0.95 20.16 3.45
C ARG A 317 1.73 20.24 4.76
N PHE A 318 2.23 19.11 5.23
CA PHE A 318 3.18 19.11 6.33
C PHE A 318 4.53 19.68 5.87
N LYS A 319 4.96 20.79 6.48
CA LYS A 319 6.25 21.42 6.23
C LYS A 319 7.23 20.99 7.31
N THR A 320 8.14 20.09 6.94
CA THR A 320 9.23 19.65 7.83
C THR A 320 10.18 20.80 8.12
N SER A 321 10.49 21.02 9.40
CA SER A 321 11.49 21.98 9.86
C SER A 321 12.80 21.31 10.28
N GLU A 322 12.73 20.06 10.72
CA GLU A 322 13.87 19.26 11.16
C GLU A 322 13.55 17.75 11.09
N PHE A 323 14.61 16.96 11.13
CA PHE A 323 14.56 15.51 11.20
C PHE A 323 15.26 15.04 12.47
N THR A 324 14.66 14.12 13.21
CA THR A 324 15.33 13.38 14.28
C THR A 324 15.52 11.94 13.84
N TYR A 325 16.77 11.52 13.69
CA TYR A 325 17.13 10.14 13.43
C TYR A 325 17.21 9.41 14.76
N ILE A 326 16.53 8.27 14.88
CA ILE A 326 16.56 7.45 16.10
C ILE A 326 16.98 6.02 15.76
N ARG A 327 17.73 5.41 16.67
CA ARG A 327 18.00 3.97 16.66
C ARG A 327 17.30 3.33 17.84
N LEU A 328 16.43 2.37 17.54
CA LEU A 328 15.72 1.56 18.51
C LEU A 328 16.25 0.13 18.50
N LYS A 329 16.35 -0.45 19.68
CA LYS A 329 16.55 -1.89 19.86
C LYS A 329 15.60 -2.38 20.94
N ASP A 330 14.72 -3.29 20.55
CA ASP A 330 13.72 -3.91 21.41
C ASP A 330 12.90 -2.86 22.17
N GLY A 331 12.46 -1.83 21.44
CA GLY A 331 11.73 -0.68 21.98
C GLY A 331 12.57 0.33 22.75
N ILE A 332 13.87 0.12 22.95
CA ILE A 332 14.76 1.02 23.68
C ILE A 332 15.51 1.96 22.74
N LEU A 333 15.45 3.27 23.00
CA LEU A 333 16.19 4.31 22.32
C LEU A 333 17.67 4.25 22.70
N LEU A 334 18.53 3.93 21.73
CA LEU A 334 19.97 3.83 21.93
C LEU A 334 20.69 5.15 21.62
N GLU A 335 20.24 5.84 20.57
CA GLU A 335 20.81 7.11 20.12
C GLU A 335 19.77 7.89 19.33
N ASN A 336 19.84 9.22 19.41
CA ASN A 336 19.06 10.13 18.58
C ASN A 336 19.89 11.35 18.15
N TYR A 337 19.63 11.84 16.94
CA TYR A 337 20.29 13.02 16.39
C TYR A 337 19.30 13.88 15.61
N THR A 338 19.15 15.14 16.02
CA THR A 338 18.29 16.11 15.34
C THR A 338 19.11 17.01 14.42
N VAL A 339 18.65 17.16 13.19
CA VAL A 339 19.24 18.04 12.17
C VAL A 339 18.16 18.90 11.51
N PRO A 340 18.48 20.12 11.05
CA PRO A 340 17.51 20.95 10.36
C PRO A 340 17.11 20.34 9.01
N ALA A 341 15.92 20.69 8.50
CA ALA A 341 15.40 20.10 7.26
C ALA A 341 16.25 20.38 6.00
N ASN A 342 17.12 21.39 6.05
CA ASN A 342 18.07 21.74 4.98
C ASN A 342 19.48 21.18 5.22
N PHE A 343 19.64 20.18 6.08
CA PHE A 343 20.92 19.50 6.30
C PHE A 343 21.41 18.84 5.01
N ASP A 344 22.64 19.12 4.61
CA ASP A 344 23.26 18.52 3.44
C ASP A 344 23.81 17.13 3.80
N PHE A 345 23.12 16.09 3.35
CA PHE A 345 23.51 14.70 3.60
C PHE A 345 24.66 14.22 2.72
N GLU A 346 24.83 14.80 1.53
CA GLU A 346 25.92 14.43 0.61
C GLU A 346 27.25 15.03 1.07
N ASN A 347 27.22 16.26 1.58
CA ASN A 347 28.38 16.97 2.10
C ASN A 347 28.23 17.26 3.59
N SER A 348 27.96 16.21 4.38
CA SER A 348 27.75 16.37 5.82
C SER A 348 28.92 17.14 6.47
N PRO A 349 28.64 18.19 7.28
CA PRO A 349 29.69 19.00 7.89
C PRO A 349 30.72 18.14 8.64
N ALA A 350 31.98 18.56 8.66
CA ALA A 350 33.03 17.84 9.38
C ALA A 350 32.68 17.61 10.87
N SER A 351 31.94 18.56 11.46
CA SER A 351 31.43 18.54 12.84
C SER A 351 30.23 17.62 13.06
N THR A 352 29.70 16.95 12.04
CA THR A 352 28.60 15.99 12.17
C THR A 352 29.02 14.83 13.08
N HIS A 353 28.19 14.51 14.06
CA HIS A 353 28.44 13.44 15.03
C HIS A 353 28.67 12.09 14.32
N GLU A 354 29.65 11.31 14.79
CA GLU A 354 30.03 10.04 14.17
C GLU A 354 28.88 9.03 14.14
N GLY A 355 28.09 8.96 15.22
CA GLY A 355 26.91 8.09 15.27
C GLY A 355 25.83 8.46 14.23
N LEU A 356 25.65 9.75 13.94
CA LEU A 356 24.74 10.18 12.87
C LEU A 356 25.29 9.75 11.50
N LYS A 357 26.61 9.92 11.24
CA LYS A 357 27.22 9.44 9.99
C LYS A 357 27.00 7.94 9.79
N LYS A 358 27.17 7.15 10.85
CA LYS A 358 26.93 5.70 10.84
C LYS A 358 25.47 5.36 10.52
N ILE A 359 24.50 6.06 11.13
CA ILE A 359 23.08 5.88 10.82
C ILE A 359 22.81 6.18 9.33
N LEU A 360 23.34 7.29 8.82
CA LEU A 360 23.16 7.68 7.41
C LEU A 360 23.78 6.67 6.45
N ASP A 361 24.96 6.15 6.76
CA ASP A 361 25.62 5.10 5.96
C ASP A 361 24.80 3.80 5.92
N GLU A 362 24.20 3.41 7.05
CA GLU A 362 23.33 2.22 7.14
C GLU A 362 22.03 2.42 6.34
N LEU A 363 21.41 3.60 6.42
CA LEU A 363 20.26 3.94 5.60
C LEU A 363 20.62 3.93 4.11
N ASN A 364 21.76 4.52 3.72
CA ASN A 364 22.23 4.56 2.34
C ASN A 364 22.59 3.19 1.77
N LYS A 365 23.15 2.28 2.58
CA LYS A 365 23.36 0.87 2.19
C LYS A 365 22.06 0.14 1.97
N THR A 366 21.04 0.48 2.76
CA THR A 366 19.70 -0.04 2.55
C THR A 366 19.13 0.50 1.23
N THR A 367 19.36 1.78 0.87
CA THR A 367 18.93 2.35 -0.42
C THR A 367 19.78 1.97 -1.64
N THR A 368 21.07 1.62 -1.48
CA THR A 368 21.95 1.19 -2.59
C THR A 368 21.94 -0.31 -2.87
N HIS A 369 21.37 -1.10 -1.95
CA HIS A 369 20.79 -2.41 -2.28
C HIS A 369 19.35 -2.30 -2.81
N ASN A 370 18.86 -1.06 -3.01
CA ASN A 370 17.56 -0.72 -3.57
C ASN A 370 17.67 0.30 -4.76
N ASN A 371 18.81 0.35 -5.48
CA ASN A 371 19.04 1.21 -6.65
C ASN A 371 19.76 0.49 -7.80
#